data_AF-A0A7C4YKM2-F1
#
_entry.id   AF-A0A7C4YKM2-F1
#
_cell.length_a   1.000
_cell.length_b   1.000
_cell.length_c   1.000
_cell.angle_alpha   90.00
_cell.angle_beta   90.00
_cell.angle_gamma   90.00
#
_symmetry.space_group_name_H-M   'P 1'
#
loop_
_entity.id
_entity.type
_entity.pdbx_description
1 polymer ?
#
loop_
_entity_poly.entity_id
_entity_poly.type
_entity_poly.pdbx_seq_one_letter_code
_entity_poly.pdbx_strand_id
1 'polypeptide(L)'
;MAARYEPQDWLAREDSFLAPYAMHAGKSRGRRHAEEGHPYRTIFQRDRERIVHSTAFRRLMHKTQVIVAQTNDHHRTRLTHTLEVAQISRTIARRLALNEDLTEAIALSHDLGHPPFGHTGEDLLNERLQSHGGFDHNVHALRVVEVL
;
A
#
# COMPACT_ATOMS: atom_id res chain seq x y z
N MET A 1 13.39 23.68 33.61
CA MET A 1 13.09 22.33 33.10
C MET A 1 12.11 22.46 31.95
N ALA A 2 12.54 22.25 30.71
CA ALA A 2 11.61 22.20 29.57
C ALA A 2 10.73 20.95 29.73
N ALA A 3 9.40 21.12 29.59
CA ALA A 3 8.48 19.99 29.58
C ALA A 3 8.91 19.01 28.49
N ARG A 4 9.14 17.74 28.85
CA ARG A 4 9.37 16.68 27.85
C ARG A 4 8.08 16.56 27.04
N TYR A 5 8.20 16.63 25.71
CA TYR A 5 7.10 16.31 24.83
C TYR A 5 6.77 14.83 25.01
N GLU A 6 5.61 14.56 25.60
CA GLU A 6 5.04 13.22 25.63
C GLU A 6 4.26 13.01 24.32
N PRO A 7 4.69 12.09 23.44
CA PRO A 7 3.97 11.82 22.21
C PRO A 7 2.54 11.39 22.52
N GLN A 8 1.56 11.98 21.81
CA GLN A 8 0.18 11.54 21.94
C GLN A 8 0.06 10.06 21.56
N ASP A 9 -0.71 9.31 22.34
CA ASP A 9 -1.09 7.95 21.98
C ASP A 9 -1.94 7.99 20.70
N TRP A 10 -1.36 7.47 19.61
CA TRP A 10 -2.03 7.41 18.31
C TRP A 10 -3.34 6.65 18.35
N LEU A 11 -3.47 5.63 19.19
CA LEU A 11 -4.69 4.84 19.29
C LEU A 11 -5.82 5.67 19.90
N ALA A 12 -5.55 6.34 21.02
CA ALA A 12 -6.48 7.27 21.63
C ALA A 12 -6.85 8.42 20.68
N ARG A 13 -5.88 8.88 19.88
CA ARG A 13 -6.13 9.91 18.86
C ARG A 13 -7.06 9.38 17.78
N GLU A 14 -6.78 8.22 17.18
CA GLU A 14 -7.66 7.59 16.18
C GLU A 14 -9.10 7.45 16.70
N ASP A 15 -9.27 6.97 17.93
CA ASP A 15 -10.58 6.80 18.56
C ASP A 15 -11.37 8.12 18.74
N SER A 16 -10.68 9.26 18.80
CA SER A 16 -11.31 10.57 18.99
C SER A 16 -11.89 11.20 17.72
N PHE A 17 -11.39 10.82 16.53
CA PHE A 17 -11.77 11.49 15.27
C PHE A 17 -12.20 10.56 14.13
N LEU A 18 -11.90 9.27 14.21
CA LEU A 18 -12.36 8.31 13.20
C LEU A 18 -13.86 8.05 13.34
N ALA A 19 -14.53 7.83 12.20
CA ALA A 19 -15.95 7.47 12.18
C ALA A 19 -16.18 6.09 12.82
N PRO A 20 -17.37 5.81 13.38
CA PRO A 20 -17.68 4.51 13.99
C PRO A 20 -17.53 3.30 13.03
N TYR A 21 -17.65 3.54 11.71
CA TYR A 21 -17.48 2.54 10.67
C TYR A 21 -16.04 2.40 10.16
N ALA A 22 -15.11 3.25 10.61
CA ALA A 22 -13.72 3.19 10.19
C ALA A 22 -13.01 1.98 10.84
N MET A 23 -11.92 1.52 10.20
CA MET A 23 -11.05 0.53 10.80
C MET A 23 -10.05 1.22 11.74
N HIS A 24 -10.14 0.92 13.04
CA HIS A 24 -9.21 1.44 14.05
C HIS A 24 -7.99 0.52 14.16
N ALA A 25 -6.78 1.08 14.28
CA ALA A 25 -5.55 0.30 14.41
C ALA A 25 -5.57 -0.62 15.64
N GLY A 26 -6.16 -0.15 16.74
CA GLY A 26 -6.34 -0.93 17.98
C GLY A 26 -7.28 -2.12 17.85
N LYS A 27 -8.12 -2.18 16.80
CA LYS A 27 -9.06 -3.29 16.52
C LYS A 27 -8.54 -4.27 15.48
N SER A 28 -7.27 -4.16 15.09
CA SER A 28 -6.69 -5.06 14.10
C SER A 28 -6.58 -6.50 14.60
N ARG A 29 -6.65 -7.45 13.66
CA ARG A 29 -6.40 -8.86 13.92
C ARG A 29 -4.91 -9.18 14.13
N GLY A 30 -4.03 -8.19 14.00
CA GLY A 30 -2.59 -8.35 14.20
C GLY A 30 -1.86 -8.90 12.97
N ARG A 31 -0.66 -9.42 13.20
CA ARG A 31 0.24 -9.94 12.16
C ARG A 31 0.35 -11.47 12.27
N ARG A 32 0.65 -12.13 11.15
CA ARG A 32 0.91 -13.59 11.12
C ARG A 32 2.08 -13.98 12.03
N HIS A 33 3.15 -13.19 12.00
CA HIS A 33 4.31 -13.37 12.86
C HIS A 33 4.24 -12.40 14.03
N ALA A 34 4.45 -12.92 15.24
CA ALA A 34 4.44 -12.11 16.45
C ALA A 34 5.58 -11.07 16.37
N GLU A 35 5.24 -9.82 16.63
CA GLU A 35 6.18 -8.72 16.67
C GLU A 35 5.81 -7.81 17.84
N GLU A 36 6.81 -7.25 18.51
CA GLU A 36 6.56 -6.25 19.54
C GLU A 36 5.85 -5.01 18.98
N GLY A 37 5.00 -4.41 19.81
CA GLY A 37 4.40 -3.11 19.55
C GLY A 37 5.48 -2.05 19.31
N HIS A 38 5.15 -1.00 18.58
CA HIS A 38 6.11 0.05 18.28
C HIS A 38 5.86 1.28 19.18
N PRO A 39 6.89 1.89 19.78
CA PRO A 39 6.73 2.91 20.82
C PRO A 39 5.96 4.16 20.38
N TYR A 40 5.98 4.49 19.09
CA TYR A 40 5.39 5.74 18.57
C TYR A 40 4.73 5.60 17.19
N ARG A 41 4.51 4.38 16.68
CA ARG A 41 3.87 4.14 15.37
C ARG A 41 2.74 3.14 15.51
N THR A 42 1.61 3.39 14.87
CA THR A 42 0.53 2.40 14.74
C THR A 42 0.96 1.25 13.83
N ILE A 43 0.22 0.15 13.86
CA ILE A 43 0.49 -0.99 12.97
C ILE A 43 0.41 -0.60 11.49
N PHE A 44 -0.50 0.30 11.10
CA PHE A 44 -0.70 0.71 9.71
C PHE A 44 0.35 1.71 9.24
N GLN A 45 0.83 2.57 10.14
CA GLN A 45 2.01 3.41 9.89
C GLN A 45 3.24 2.54 9.59
N ARG A 46 3.44 1.47 10.36
CA ARG A 46 4.52 0.50 10.11
C ARG A 46 4.36 -0.20 8.77
N ASP A 47 3.15 -0.60 8.40
CA ASP A 47 2.88 -1.25 7.10
C ASP A 47 3.22 -0.32 5.95
N ARG A 48 2.71 0.91 5.98
CA ARG A 48 3.02 1.95 5.00
C ARG A 48 4.53 2.10 4.80
N GLU A 49 5.27 2.23 5.88
CA GLU A 49 6.72 2.48 5.82
C GLU A 49 7.49 1.27 5.28
N ARG A 50 7.09 0.04 5.67
CA ARG A 50 7.69 -1.19 5.12
C ARG A 50 7.45 -1.31 3.62
N ILE A 51 6.25 -0.99 3.15
CA ILE A 51 5.88 -1.02 1.73
C ILE A 51 6.80 -0.09 0.93
N VAL A 52 6.95 1.17 1.36
CA VAL A 52 7.78 2.18 0.67
C VAL A 52 9.25 1.75 0.58
N HIS A 53 9.77 1.03 1.58
CA HIS A 53 11.17 0.57 1.60
C HIS A 53 11.39 -0.77 0.88
N SER A 54 10.33 -1.41 0.37
CA SER A 54 10.43 -2.69 -0.31
C SER A 54 11.07 -2.56 -1.70
N THR A 55 11.78 -3.61 -2.13
CA THR A 55 12.30 -3.69 -3.50
C THR A 55 11.18 -3.70 -4.54
N ALA A 56 10.04 -4.33 -4.24
CA ALA A 56 8.88 -4.35 -5.11
C ALA A 56 8.34 -2.93 -5.38
N PHE A 57 8.25 -2.09 -4.35
CA PHE A 57 7.81 -0.70 -4.51
C PHE A 57 8.80 0.12 -5.35
N ARG A 58 10.11 -0.02 -5.11
CA ARG A 58 11.14 0.65 -5.94
C ARG A 58 11.05 0.26 -7.41
N ARG A 59 10.74 -1.00 -7.72
CA ARG A 59 10.57 -1.48 -9.11
C ARG A 59 9.41 -0.81 -9.85
N LEU A 60 8.42 -0.23 -9.15
CA LEU A 60 7.32 0.49 -9.79
C LEU A 60 7.81 1.70 -10.60
N MET A 61 8.96 2.29 -10.25
CA MET A 61 9.59 3.38 -11.00
C MET A 61 9.92 2.98 -12.45
N HIS A 62 10.22 1.70 -12.68
CA HIS A 62 10.63 1.18 -13.99
C HIS A 62 9.53 0.36 -14.68
N LYS A 63 8.30 0.37 -14.14
CA LYS A 63 7.13 -0.24 -14.76
C LYS A 63 6.24 0.86 -15.33
N THR A 64 5.90 0.77 -16.60
CA THR A 64 5.01 1.73 -17.24
C THR A 64 3.55 1.48 -16.83
N GLN A 65 2.78 2.57 -16.76
CA GLN A 65 1.32 2.52 -16.70
C GLN A 65 0.80 2.83 -18.11
N VAL A 66 0.19 1.84 -18.77
CA VAL A 66 -0.50 1.93 -20.08
C VAL A 66 0.38 2.04 -21.35
N ILE A 67 1.49 2.80 -21.39
CA ILE A 67 2.26 3.00 -22.65
C ILE A 67 3.74 2.67 -22.47
N VAL A 68 4.35 1.95 -23.42
CA VAL A 68 5.80 1.72 -23.49
C VAL A 68 6.49 3.07 -23.68
N ALA A 69 7.35 3.46 -22.74
CA ALA A 69 8.03 4.75 -22.72
C ALA A 69 9.02 4.89 -23.90
N GLN A 70 8.51 5.27 -25.07
CA GLN A 70 9.34 5.51 -26.25
C GLN A 70 8.97 6.78 -27.03
N THR A 71 8.05 7.63 -26.54
CA THR A 71 7.60 8.77 -27.38
C THR A 71 7.39 10.12 -26.67
N ASN A 72 7.34 10.20 -25.33
CA ASN A 72 7.21 11.49 -24.63
C ASN A 72 7.71 11.44 -23.17
N ASP A 73 8.33 12.50 -22.67
CA ASP A 73 8.94 12.57 -21.32
C ASP A 73 7.93 12.60 -20.16
N HIS A 74 6.63 12.56 -20.45
CA HIS A 74 5.53 12.75 -19.50
C HIS A 74 4.70 11.48 -19.25
N HIS A 75 5.21 10.30 -19.62
CA HIS A 75 4.49 9.05 -19.38
C HIS A 75 4.46 8.69 -17.89
N ARG A 76 3.29 8.27 -17.39
CA ARG A 76 3.14 7.79 -16.02
C ARG A 76 3.81 6.43 -15.86
N THR A 77 4.60 6.31 -14.81
CA THR A 77 5.04 5.01 -14.29
C THR A 77 3.97 4.48 -13.33
N ARG A 78 4.07 3.20 -12.97
CA ARG A 78 3.25 2.65 -11.88
C ARG A 78 3.52 3.35 -10.56
N LEU A 79 4.75 3.82 -10.34
CA LEU A 79 5.07 4.60 -9.14
C LEU A 79 4.29 5.92 -9.12
N THR A 80 4.31 6.69 -10.21
CA THR A 80 3.58 7.97 -10.26
C THR A 80 2.07 7.74 -10.15
N HIS A 81 1.54 6.70 -10.80
CA HIS A 81 0.14 6.30 -10.64
C HIS A 81 -0.20 5.95 -9.18
N THR A 82 0.65 5.14 -8.53
CA THR A 82 0.47 4.73 -7.13
C THR A 82 0.47 5.94 -6.19
N LEU A 83 1.32 6.94 -6.44
CA LEU A 83 1.33 8.19 -5.66
C LEU A 83 0.05 9.02 -5.87
N GLU A 84 -0.46 9.11 -7.09
CA GLU A 84 -1.76 9.77 -7.38
C GLU A 84 -2.92 9.06 -6.67
N VAL A 85 -2.95 7.72 -6.72
CA VAL A 85 -3.97 6.91 -6.02
C VAL A 85 -3.87 7.11 -4.50
N ALA A 86 -2.66 7.11 -3.93
CA ALA A 86 -2.45 7.37 -2.51
C ALA A 86 -2.96 8.77 -2.10
N GLN A 87 -2.68 9.80 -2.89
CA GLN A 87 -3.14 11.16 -2.61
C GLN A 87 -4.68 11.27 -2.66
N ILE A 88 -5.31 10.73 -3.70
CA ILE A 88 -6.77 10.81 -3.88
C ILE A 88 -7.48 9.98 -2.80
N SER A 89 -7.03 8.75 -2.56
CA SER A 89 -7.63 7.86 -1.56
C SER A 89 -7.54 8.43 -0.15
N ARG A 90 -6.41 9.04 0.24
CA ARG A 90 -6.30 9.75 1.52
C ARG A 90 -7.22 10.95 1.64
N THR A 91 -7.41 11.70 0.56
CA THR A 91 -8.36 12.82 0.55
C THR A 91 -9.78 12.34 0.82
N ILE A 92 -10.18 11.24 0.16
CA ILE A 92 -11.48 10.60 0.39
C ILE A 92 -11.57 10.06 1.82
N ALA A 93 -10.56 9.34 2.29
CA ALA A 93 -10.52 8.78 3.64
C ALA A 93 -10.69 9.86 4.71
N ARG A 94 -9.93 10.95 4.61
CA ARG A 94 -10.03 12.10 5.51
C ARG A 94 -11.42 12.71 5.51
N ARG A 95 -12.03 12.88 4.33
CA ARG A 95 -13.38 13.48 4.21
C ARG A 95 -14.46 12.59 4.85
N LEU A 96 -14.25 11.28 4.82
CA LEU A 96 -15.14 10.27 5.39
C LEU A 96 -14.74 9.84 6.82
N ALA A 97 -13.75 10.49 7.43
CA ALA A 97 -13.17 10.11 8.73
C ALA A 97 -12.78 8.61 8.81
N LEU A 98 -12.24 8.06 7.73
CA LEU A 98 -11.63 6.74 7.66
C LEU A 98 -10.16 6.79 8.08
N ASN A 99 -9.57 5.61 8.35
CA ASN A 99 -8.15 5.52 8.71
C ASN A 99 -7.26 5.81 7.49
N GLU A 100 -6.63 6.98 7.49
CA GLU A 100 -5.74 7.42 6.41
C GLU A 100 -4.49 6.55 6.26
N ASP A 101 -3.90 6.10 7.36
CA ASP A 101 -2.67 5.29 7.33
C ASP A 101 -2.94 3.90 6.72
N LEU A 102 -4.07 3.27 7.05
CA LEU A 102 -4.51 2.03 6.40
C LEU A 102 -4.80 2.25 4.91
N THR A 103 -5.51 3.33 4.59
CA THR A 103 -5.87 3.66 3.20
C THR A 103 -4.62 3.85 2.34
N GLU A 104 -3.65 4.61 2.85
CA GLU A 104 -2.38 4.85 2.17
C GLU A 104 -1.55 3.57 2.03
N ALA A 105 -1.49 2.73 3.08
CA ALA A 105 -0.79 1.43 2.99
C ALA A 105 -1.39 0.54 1.88
N ILE A 106 -2.72 0.45 1.78
CA ILE A 106 -3.39 -0.29 0.71
C ILE A 106 -3.08 0.33 -0.66
N ALA A 107 -3.22 1.65 -0.80
CA ALA A 107 -2.94 2.34 -2.05
C ALA A 107 -1.49 2.13 -2.53
N LEU A 108 -0.51 2.18 -1.62
CA LEU A 108 0.90 2.00 -1.96
C LEU A 108 1.26 0.55 -2.33
N SER A 109 0.47 -0.43 -1.89
CA SER A 109 0.75 -1.85 -2.11
C SER A 109 -0.07 -2.51 -3.22
N HIS A 110 -1.21 -1.93 -3.62
CA HIS A 110 -2.14 -2.57 -4.57
C HIS A 110 -1.48 -2.97 -5.90
N ASP A 111 -0.51 -2.19 -6.33
CA ASP A 111 0.12 -2.32 -7.64
C ASP A 111 1.44 -3.10 -7.65
N LEU A 112 1.88 -3.61 -6.49
CA LEU A 112 3.16 -4.30 -6.35
C LEU A 112 3.25 -5.58 -7.19
N GLY A 113 2.11 -6.27 -7.36
CA GLY A 113 2.02 -7.55 -8.03
C GLY A 113 1.97 -7.49 -9.56
N HIS A 114 1.93 -6.30 -10.15
CA HIS A 114 1.85 -6.19 -11.60
C HIS A 114 3.12 -6.72 -12.29
N PRO A 115 2.98 -7.52 -13.37
CA PRO A 115 4.12 -7.98 -14.15
C PRO A 115 4.68 -6.84 -15.02
N PRO A 116 5.83 -7.06 -15.70
CA PRO A 116 6.27 -6.19 -16.78
C PRO A 116 5.16 -6.03 -17.85
N PHE A 117 5.13 -4.89 -18.54
CA PHE A 117 4.17 -4.59 -19.62
C PHE A 117 2.69 -4.46 -19.20
N GLY A 118 2.40 -4.33 -17.91
CA GLY A 118 1.05 -4.03 -17.43
C GLY A 118 0.03 -5.13 -17.78
N HIS A 119 -1.18 -4.75 -18.19
CA HIS A 119 -2.27 -5.69 -18.44
C HIS A 119 -1.91 -6.74 -19.49
N THR A 120 -1.18 -6.36 -20.55
CA THR A 120 -0.73 -7.33 -21.56
C THR A 120 0.20 -8.39 -20.97
N GLY A 121 1.06 -8.01 -20.03
CA GLY A 121 1.91 -8.96 -19.32
C GLY A 121 1.10 -9.87 -18.40
N GLU A 122 0.06 -9.35 -17.76
CA GLU A 122 -0.85 -10.11 -16.91
C GLU A 122 -1.68 -11.11 -17.72
N ASP A 123 -2.32 -10.67 -18.80
CA ASP A 123 -3.11 -11.53 -19.68
C ASP A 123 -2.28 -12.69 -20.22
N LEU A 124 -1.07 -12.39 -20.70
CA LEU A 124 -0.15 -13.40 -21.23
C LEU A 124 0.32 -14.37 -20.13
N LEU A 125 0.66 -13.87 -18.94
CA LEU A 125 1.03 -14.74 -17.82
C LEU A 125 -0.15 -15.62 -17.40
N ASN A 126 -1.35 -15.06 -17.34
CA ASN A 126 -2.54 -15.80 -16.95
C ASN A 126 -2.86 -16.91 -17.96
N GLU A 127 -2.77 -16.62 -19.26
CA GLU A 127 -2.93 -17.62 -20.32
C GLU A 127 -1.88 -18.75 -20.19
N ARG A 128 -0.61 -18.39 -20.00
CA ARG A 128 0.49 -19.37 -19.93
C ARG A 128 0.49 -20.20 -18.66
N LEU A 129 -0.07 -19.66 -17.58
CA LEU A 129 -0.13 -20.31 -16.27
C LEU A 129 -1.49 -20.94 -15.98
N GLN A 130 -2.42 -21.05 -16.94
CA GLN A 130 -3.73 -21.67 -16.73
C GLN A 130 -3.64 -23.07 -16.09
N SER A 131 -2.73 -23.93 -16.58
CA SER A 131 -2.49 -25.26 -16.02
C SER A 131 -1.84 -25.27 -14.63
N HIS A 132 -1.44 -24.11 -14.12
CA HIS A 132 -0.77 -23.90 -12.84
C HIS A 132 -1.55 -22.98 -11.89
N GLY A 133 -2.83 -22.70 -12.17
CA GLY A 133 -3.71 -21.87 -11.33
C GLY A 133 -3.87 -20.42 -11.79
N GLY A 134 -3.31 -20.06 -12.95
CA GLY A 134 -3.44 -18.73 -13.55
C GLY A 134 -2.52 -17.67 -12.92
N PHE A 135 -2.74 -16.42 -13.31
CA PHE A 135 -2.05 -15.25 -12.77
C PHE A 135 -3.05 -14.11 -12.58
N ASP A 136 -2.96 -13.45 -11.42
CA ASP A 136 -3.72 -12.24 -11.07
C ASP A 136 -2.78 -11.31 -10.29
N HIS A 137 -2.72 -10.05 -10.69
CA HIS A 137 -1.80 -9.08 -10.11
C HIS A 137 -2.11 -8.78 -8.63
N ASN A 138 -3.37 -8.85 -8.18
CA ASN A 138 -3.74 -8.61 -6.78
C ASN A 138 -3.31 -9.80 -5.91
N VAL A 139 -3.53 -11.02 -6.38
CA VAL A 139 -3.04 -12.23 -5.72
C VAL A 139 -1.51 -12.24 -5.68
N HIS A 140 -0.85 -11.81 -6.75
CA HIS A 140 0.60 -11.67 -6.76
C HIS A 140 1.09 -10.57 -5.82
N ALA A 141 0.36 -9.46 -5.67
CA ALA A 141 0.71 -8.40 -4.71
C ALA A 141 0.69 -8.93 -3.28
N LEU A 142 -0.32 -9.76 -2.92
CA LEU A 142 -0.35 -10.43 -1.63
C LEU A 142 0.85 -11.37 -1.46
N ARG A 143 1.18 -12.17 -2.48
CA ARG A 143 2.36 -13.05 -2.46
C ARG A 143 3.67 -12.27 -2.28
N VAL A 144 3.79 -11.11 -2.90
CA VAL A 144 4.95 -10.22 -2.76
C VAL A 144 5.08 -9.69 -1.33
N VAL A 145 3.98 -9.41 -0.64
CA VAL A 145 4.03 -8.85 0.71
C VAL A 145 4.15 -9.93 1.78
N GLU A 146 3.58 -11.12 1.57
CA GLU A 146 3.56 -12.20 2.57
C GLU A 146 4.73 -13.18 2.47
N VAL A 147 5.26 -13.42 1.27
CA VAL A 147 6.13 -14.58 0.99
C VAL A 147 7.49 -14.22 0.39
N LEU A 148 7.56 -13.19 -0.47
CA LEU A 148 8.74 -12.87 -1.29
C LEU A 148 9.53 -11.67 -0.75
#